data_AF-A0A9E1YN70-F1
#
_entry.id   AF-A0A9E1YN70-F1
#
_cell.length_a   1.000
_cell.length_b   1.000
_cell.length_c   1.000
_cell.angle_alpha   90.00
_cell.angle_beta   90.00
_cell.angle_gamma   90.00
#
_symmetry.space_group_name_H-M   'P 1'
#
loop_
_entity.id
_entity.type
_entity.pdbx_description
1 polymer ?
#
loop_
_entity_poly.entity_id
_entity_poly.type
_entity_poly.pdbx_seq_one_letter_code
_entity_poly.pdbx_strand_id
1 'polypeptide(L)'
;MKKIKALSFFSGAMGLDIGLEKAGIDVILACESEKFIRETIKLNRPKIKVLEDINNYSAKEIRIEAGLKPKEKIDLIVGGPPCQAFSTAGKRLSINENRGVVFLKYLELIKELNPTYFVIENVRGLLSVPLKHVPHNKRNRKLKVAEEKGGTLNYILNYLKKIGYKVSFNLYNSANFGTPQTRERIVIIGNKDEKLPYLSPTHSQYGEFGLKPWNTFKSAVKGLHNINHEHVNFPESRLKYYRKLKEGQNWRNLSLKLQKEALGKSFYLGGGKTGFLRRLAWN
;
A
#
# COMPACT_ATOMS: atom_id res chain seq x y z
N MET A 1 -17.07 22.88 -14.45
CA MET A 1 -17.25 22.16 -13.17
C MET A 1 -16.06 22.46 -12.27
N LYS A 2 -16.26 22.56 -10.95
CA LYS A 2 -15.14 22.76 -10.01
C LYS A 2 -14.29 21.48 -9.98
N LYS A 3 -12.99 21.59 -10.26
CA LYS A 3 -12.05 20.46 -10.25
C LYS A 3 -11.82 20.02 -8.79
N ILE A 4 -11.99 18.72 -8.49
CA ILE A 4 -11.75 18.14 -7.16
C ILE A 4 -10.26 18.23 -6.85
N LYS A 5 -9.88 18.81 -5.71
CA LYS A 5 -8.47 18.96 -5.31
C LYS A 5 -8.05 17.91 -4.28
N ALA A 6 -6.91 17.27 -4.53
CA ALA A 6 -6.33 16.25 -3.67
C ALA A 6 -4.93 16.64 -3.16
N LEU A 7 -4.67 16.34 -1.88
CA LEU A 7 -3.33 16.33 -1.31
C LEU A 7 -2.89 14.87 -1.14
N SER A 8 -1.70 14.54 -1.64
CA SER A 8 -1.15 13.19 -1.60
C SER A 8 0.03 13.10 -0.65
N PHE A 9 0.00 12.11 0.24
CA PHE A 9 1.06 11.85 1.20
C PHE A 9 1.58 10.43 1.03
N PHE A 10 2.88 10.23 1.22
CA PHE A 10 3.54 8.95 0.89
C PHE A 10 3.31 8.58 -0.57
N SER A 11 3.44 9.57 -1.46
CA SER A 11 3.03 9.48 -2.86
C SER A 11 3.82 8.40 -3.63
N GLY A 12 5.02 8.04 -3.17
CA GLY A 12 5.89 7.12 -3.89
C GLY A 12 6.11 7.59 -5.33
N ALA A 13 6.16 6.66 -6.27
CA ALA A 13 6.21 6.99 -7.70
C ALA A 13 4.83 7.40 -8.29
N MET A 14 3.93 7.99 -7.49
CA MET A 14 2.63 8.53 -7.89
C MET A 14 1.59 7.50 -8.35
N GLY A 15 1.75 6.22 -7.97
CA GLY A 15 0.87 5.15 -8.47
C GLY A 15 -0.62 5.36 -8.13
N LEU A 16 -0.91 5.77 -6.89
CA LEU A 16 -2.27 6.11 -6.46
C LEU A 16 -2.76 7.39 -7.15
N ASP A 17 -1.90 8.39 -7.22
CA ASP A 17 -2.13 9.72 -7.78
C ASP A 17 -2.51 9.66 -9.26
N ILE A 18 -1.79 8.87 -10.07
CA ILE A 18 -2.09 8.68 -11.49
C ILE A 18 -3.50 8.10 -11.67
N GLY A 19 -3.95 7.23 -10.76
CA GLY A 19 -5.33 6.73 -10.76
C GLY A 19 -6.36 7.83 -10.50
N LEU A 20 -6.07 8.73 -9.55
CA LEU A 20 -6.91 9.89 -9.23
C LEU A 20 -6.95 10.90 -10.38
N GLU A 21 -5.81 11.22 -10.98
CA GLU A 21 -5.69 12.09 -12.15
C GLU A 21 -6.53 11.56 -13.32
N LYS A 22 -6.46 10.25 -13.60
CA LYS A 22 -7.28 9.59 -14.62
C LYS A 22 -8.78 9.64 -14.32
N ALA A 23 -9.15 9.72 -13.05
CA ALA A 23 -10.54 9.92 -12.61
C ALA A 23 -10.97 11.40 -12.63
N GLY A 24 -10.11 12.32 -13.09
CA GLY A 24 -10.40 13.76 -13.17
C GLY A 24 -10.11 14.56 -11.90
N ILE A 25 -9.44 13.96 -10.91
CA ILE A 25 -9.07 14.61 -9.66
C ILE A 25 -7.71 15.31 -9.81
N ASP A 26 -7.60 16.54 -9.33
CA ASP A 26 -6.38 17.34 -9.39
C ASP A 26 -5.50 17.09 -8.16
N VAL A 27 -4.38 16.39 -8.33
CA VAL A 27 -3.40 16.25 -7.26
C VAL A 27 -2.51 17.50 -7.24
N ILE A 28 -2.79 18.41 -6.31
CA ILE A 28 -2.16 19.73 -6.26
C ILE A 28 -0.87 19.76 -5.43
N LEU A 29 -0.66 18.73 -4.60
CA LEU A 29 0.52 18.60 -3.75
C LEU A 29 0.81 17.12 -3.49
N ALA A 30 2.09 16.75 -3.57
CA ALA A 30 2.63 15.46 -3.18
C ALA A 30 3.60 15.61 -2.00
N CYS A 31 3.71 14.60 -1.15
CA CYS A 31 4.64 14.57 -0.02
C CYS A 31 5.33 13.21 0.04
N GLU A 32 6.66 13.22 -0.11
CA GLU A 32 7.48 12.02 -0.23
C GLU A 32 8.87 12.22 0.38
N SER A 33 9.25 11.38 1.34
CA SER A 33 10.49 11.50 2.10
C SER A 33 11.73 11.04 1.32
N GLU A 34 11.59 10.14 0.35
CA GLU A 34 12.73 9.63 -0.42
C GLU A 34 13.15 10.56 -1.56
N LYS A 35 14.42 11.03 -1.51
CA LYS A 35 14.96 12.02 -2.45
C LYS A 35 14.82 11.61 -3.92
N PHE A 36 15.24 10.39 -4.27
CA PHE A 36 15.20 9.91 -5.65
C PHE A 36 13.76 9.74 -6.18
N ILE A 37 12.82 9.44 -5.28
CA ILE A 37 11.41 9.39 -5.64
C ILE A 37 10.90 10.80 -5.90
N ARG A 38 11.22 11.79 -5.04
CA ARG A 38 10.88 13.20 -5.31
C ARG A 38 11.43 13.70 -6.64
N GLU A 39 12.67 13.35 -6.98
CA GLU A 39 13.27 13.68 -8.29
C GLU A 39 12.48 13.05 -9.44
N THR A 40 12.07 11.79 -9.29
CA THR A 40 11.20 11.10 -10.25
C THR A 40 9.85 11.83 -10.40
N ILE A 41 9.22 12.26 -9.29
CA ILE A 41 7.96 13.03 -9.34
C ILE A 41 8.17 14.33 -10.10
N LYS A 42 9.21 15.12 -9.75
CA LYS A 42 9.49 16.41 -10.39
C LYS A 42 9.78 16.28 -11.88
N LEU A 43 10.47 15.22 -12.30
CA LEU A 43 10.72 14.94 -13.71
C LEU A 43 9.42 14.68 -14.49
N ASN A 44 8.47 13.94 -13.89
CA ASN A 44 7.22 13.56 -14.55
C ASN A 44 6.08 14.59 -14.37
N ARG A 45 6.18 15.46 -13.35
CA ARG A 45 5.18 16.47 -12.97
C ARG A 45 5.89 17.76 -12.54
N PRO A 46 6.54 18.50 -13.46
CA PRO A 46 7.37 19.66 -13.09
C PRO A 46 6.60 20.80 -12.40
N LYS A 47 5.27 20.83 -12.54
CA LYS A 47 4.40 21.85 -11.93
C LYS A 47 3.86 21.47 -10.55
N ILE A 48 3.97 20.20 -10.13
CA ILE A 48 3.42 19.79 -8.83
C ILE A 48 4.36 20.23 -7.72
N LYS A 49 3.80 20.74 -6.61
CA LYS A 49 4.59 20.95 -5.40
C LYS A 49 4.87 19.59 -4.75
N VAL A 50 6.14 19.33 -4.44
CA VAL A 50 6.57 18.09 -3.77
C VAL A 50 7.23 18.46 -2.44
N LEU A 51 6.56 18.12 -1.34
CA LEU A 51 7.09 18.21 0.02
C LEU A 51 7.96 17.00 0.35
N GLU A 52 8.80 17.15 1.37
CA GLU A 52 9.70 16.09 1.85
C GLU A 52 9.04 15.23 2.94
N ASP A 53 9.70 15.03 4.08
CA ASP A 53 9.14 14.33 5.23
C ASP A 53 7.93 15.06 5.80
N ILE A 54 6.81 14.34 5.93
CA ILE A 54 5.54 14.81 6.47
C ILE A 54 5.65 15.41 7.88
N ASN A 55 6.65 15.00 8.68
CA ASN A 55 6.87 15.52 10.02
C ASN A 55 7.37 16.97 10.03
N ASN A 56 7.97 17.44 8.94
CA ASN A 56 8.54 18.78 8.84
C ASN A 56 7.49 19.87 8.58
N TYR A 57 6.22 19.49 8.40
CA TYR A 57 5.18 20.43 8.01
C TYR A 57 3.97 20.36 8.96
N SER A 58 3.50 21.53 9.34
CA SER A 58 2.19 21.76 9.95
C SER A 58 1.09 21.78 8.89
N ALA A 59 -0.16 21.58 9.32
CA ALA A 59 -1.31 21.74 8.42
C ALA A 59 -1.36 23.14 7.78
N LYS A 60 -0.91 24.19 8.48
CA LYS A 60 -0.86 25.56 7.94
C LYS A 60 0.13 25.67 6.79
N GLU A 61 1.35 25.15 6.96
CA GLU A 61 2.39 25.15 5.92
C GLU A 61 1.95 24.33 4.71
N ILE A 62 1.37 23.15 4.92
CA ILE A 62 0.84 22.32 3.82
C ILE A 62 -0.19 23.09 2.99
N ARG A 63 -1.08 23.87 3.62
CA ARG A 63 -2.07 24.68 2.89
C ARG A 63 -1.42 25.78 2.06
N ILE A 64 -0.42 26.46 2.61
CA ILE A 64 0.33 27.50 1.92
C ILE A 64 1.05 26.89 0.70
N GLU A 65 1.75 25.77 0.90
CA GLU A 65 2.50 25.09 -0.15
C GLU A 65 1.60 24.50 -1.25
N ALA A 66 0.38 24.07 -0.89
CA ALA A 66 -0.63 23.65 -1.85
C ALA A 66 -1.32 24.82 -2.59
N GLY A 67 -0.98 26.07 -2.27
CA GLY A 67 -1.61 27.26 -2.84
C GLY A 67 -3.09 27.41 -2.46
N LEU A 68 -3.50 26.87 -1.30
CA LEU A 68 -4.88 26.93 -0.81
C LEU A 68 -5.11 28.21 -0.01
N LYS A 69 -6.26 28.87 -0.24
CA LYS A 69 -6.64 30.03 0.58
C LYS A 69 -6.91 29.63 2.03
N PRO A 70 -6.79 30.55 3.00
CA PRO A 70 -7.26 30.31 4.36
C PRO A 70 -8.71 29.80 4.34
N LYS A 71 -8.98 28.69 5.02
CA LYS A 71 -10.30 28.02 5.10
C LYS A 71 -10.87 27.45 3.79
N GLU A 72 -10.12 27.48 2.67
CA GLU A 72 -10.52 26.74 1.46
C GLU A 72 -10.74 25.25 1.77
N LYS A 73 -11.88 24.71 1.36
CA LYS A 73 -12.19 23.30 1.61
C LYS A 73 -11.21 22.41 0.83
N ILE A 74 -10.61 21.44 1.51
CA ILE A 74 -9.84 20.37 0.86
C ILE A 74 -10.82 19.27 0.50
N ASP A 75 -10.87 18.86 -0.77
CA ASP A 75 -11.82 17.83 -1.18
C ASP A 75 -11.31 16.45 -0.77
N LEU A 76 -10.04 16.14 -1.04
CA LEU A 76 -9.47 14.82 -0.80
C LEU A 76 -8.08 14.87 -0.18
N ILE A 77 -7.81 13.97 0.77
CA ILE A 77 -6.46 13.60 1.20
C ILE A 77 -6.25 12.11 0.95
N VAL A 78 -5.13 11.73 0.33
CA VAL A 78 -4.79 10.32 0.08
C VAL A 78 -3.40 9.98 0.59
N GLY A 79 -3.19 8.71 0.92
CA GLY A 79 -1.85 8.24 1.24
C GLY A 79 -1.77 6.77 1.65
N GLY A 80 -0.57 6.21 1.49
CA GLY A 80 -0.21 4.84 1.88
C GLY A 80 0.84 4.82 3.00
N PRO A 81 0.53 5.30 4.22
CA PRO A 81 1.50 5.39 5.30
C PRO A 81 2.08 4.00 5.67
N PRO A 82 3.39 3.90 5.96
CA PRO A 82 3.99 2.63 6.37
C PRO A 82 3.42 2.14 7.71
N CYS A 83 2.95 0.89 7.75
CA CYS A 83 2.28 0.30 8.93
C CYS A 83 3.22 -0.42 9.92
N GLN A 84 4.52 -0.49 9.64
CA GLN A 84 5.46 -1.39 10.32
C GLN A 84 5.67 -1.15 11.82
N ALA A 85 5.17 -0.06 12.39
CA ALA A 85 5.47 0.37 13.75
C ALA A 85 4.30 0.33 14.75
N PHE A 86 3.11 -0.14 14.34
CA PHE A 86 2.03 -0.30 15.31
C PHE A 86 2.22 -1.49 16.26
N SER A 87 3.03 -2.49 15.91
CA SER A 87 3.31 -3.61 16.81
C SER A 87 4.11 -3.22 18.05
N THR A 88 4.79 -2.06 18.02
CA THR A 88 5.61 -1.52 19.13
C THR A 88 4.91 -0.40 19.92
N ALA A 89 3.80 0.15 19.41
CA ALA A 89 3.05 1.28 20.02
C ALA A 89 2.48 1.01 21.42
N GLY A 90 2.44 -0.24 21.87
CA GLY A 90 2.05 -0.61 23.23
C GLY A 90 3.04 -0.23 24.33
N LYS A 91 4.28 0.16 23.97
CA LYS A 91 5.16 0.92 24.84
C LYS A 91 4.84 2.40 24.65
N ARG A 92 4.01 2.97 25.54
CA ARG A 92 3.97 4.43 25.74
C ARG A 92 5.44 4.91 25.76
N LEU A 93 5.76 5.96 25.01
CA LEU A 93 6.93 6.80 25.28
C LEU A 93 8.29 6.09 25.10
N SER A 94 8.65 5.70 23.88
CA SER A 94 10.07 5.65 23.50
C SER A 94 10.26 6.43 22.22
N ILE A 95 10.94 7.57 22.34
CA ILE A 95 11.10 8.67 21.37
C ILE A 95 11.89 8.27 20.09
N ASN A 96 12.14 6.98 19.83
CA ASN A 96 13.13 6.54 18.82
C ASN A 96 12.64 5.49 17.80
N GLU A 97 11.33 5.38 17.53
CA GLU A 97 10.85 4.59 16.38
C GLU A 97 10.02 5.45 15.40
N ASN A 98 10.74 6.18 14.52
CA ASN A 98 10.21 7.17 13.56
C ASN A 98 9.06 6.66 12.66
N ARG A 99 8.90 5.35 12.43
CA ARG A 99 7.89 4.80 11.51
C ARG A 99 6.47 4.75 12.08
N GLY A 100 6.30 4.72 13.41
CA GLY A 100 4.97 4.74 14.04
C GLY A 100 4.42 6.16 14.13
N VAL A 101 5.36 7.10 14.28
CA VAL A 101 5.11 8.54 14.33
C VAL A 101 4.49 9.02 13.01
N VAL A 102 4.98 8.59 11.85
CA VAL A 102 4.47 9.08 10.55
C VAL A 102 3.03 8.70 10.26
N PHE A 103 2.57 7.51 10.67
CA PHE A 103 1.16 7.14 10.49
C PHE A 103 0.27 7.98 11.41
N LEU A 104 0.66 8.17 12.67
CA LEU A 104 -0.07 9.03 13.60
C LEU A 104 -0.10 10.49 13.10
N LYS A 105 1.03 11.00 12.62
CA LYS A 105 1.13 12.32 11.98
C LYS A 105 0.18 12.44 10.79
N TYR A 106 0.04 11.40 9.97
CA TYR A 106 -0.92 11.40 8.87
C TYR A 106 -2.38 11.47 9.36
N LEU A 107 -2.73 10.72 10.42
CA LEU A 107 -4.06 10.81 11.05
C LEU A 107 -4.31 12.22 11.66
N GLU A 108 -3.30 12.82 12.27
CA GLU A 108 -3.37 14.19 12.79
C GLU A 108 -3.56 15.20 11.66
N LEU A 109 -2.87 15.04 10.53
CA LEU A 109 -3.06 15.91 9.37
C LEU A 109 -4.46 15.76 8.77
N ILE A 110 -5.03 14.54 8.72
CA ILE A 110 -6.44 14.36 8.33
C ILE A 110 -7.38 15.12 9.26
N LYS A 111 -7.09 15.14 10.57
CA LYS A 111 -7.86 15.90 11.56
C LYS A 111 -7.73 17.41 11.34
N GLU A 112 -6.51 17.92 11.19
CA GLU A 112 -6.21 19.36 11.12
C GLU A 112 -6.58 19.99 9.78
N LEU A 113 -6.28 19.29 8.67
CA LEU A 113 -6.63 19.75 7.32
C LEU A 113 -8.12 19.55 7.00
N ASN A 114 -8.78 18.65 7.75
CA ASN A 114 -10.22 18.43 7.74
C ASN A 114 -10.83 18.30 6.32
N PRO A 115 -10.34 17.38 5.46
CA PRO A 115 -10.86 17.23 4.11
C PRO A 115 -12.29 16.68 4.06
N THR A 116 -12.94 16.81 2.91
CA THR A 116 -14.25 16.18 2.67
C THR A 116 -14.14 14.66 2.63
N TYR A 117 -13.09 14.16 1.98
CA TYR A 117 -12.79 12.75 1.82
C TYR A 117 -11.34 12.47 2.26
N PHE A 118 -11.11 11.27 2.77
CA PHE A 118 -9.75 10.73 2.88
C PHE A 118 -9.67 9.30 2.36
N VAL A 119 -8.49 8.90 1.90
CA VAL A 119 -8.13 7.53 1.57
C VAL A 119 -6.86 7.13 2.31
N ILE A 120 -6.89 5.96 2.95
CA ILE A 120 -5.71 5.28 3.50
C ILE A 120 -5.57 3.94 2.78
N GLU A 121 -4.46 3.76 2.07
CA GLU A 121 -4.06 2.47 1.51
C GLU A 121 -3.12 1.75 2.50
N ASN A 122 -3.28 0.43 2.61
CA ASN A 122 -2.30 -0.38 3.33
C ASN A 122 -2.27 -1.85 2.91
N VAL A 123 -1.27 -2.58 3.38
CA VAL A 123 -1.14 -4.02 3.15
C VAL A 123 -2.20 -4.82 3.92
N ARG A 124 -2.56 -6.00 3.41
CA ARG A 124 -3.45 -6.98 4.08
C ARG A 124 -3.06 -7.25 5.54
N GLY A 125 -1.75 -7.20 5.84
CA GLY A 125 -1.21 -7.44 7.18
C GLY A 125 -1.88 -6.62 8.28
N LEU A 126 -2.30 -5.38 7.99
CA LEU A 126 -2.96 -4.47 8.93
C LEU A 126 -4.24 -5.07 9.55
N LEU A 127 -4.94 -5.99 8.87
CA LEU A 127 -6.10 -6.73 9.45
C LEU A 127 -5.73 -7.55 10.70
N SER A 128 -4.45 -7.89 10.86
CA SER A 128 -3.98 -8.83 11.87
C SER A 128 -2.99 -8.25 12.87
N VAL A 129 -2.55 -6.99 12.68
CA VAL A 129 -1.58 -6.34 13.56
C VAL A 129 -2.24 -5.98 14.90
N PRO A 130 -1.70 -6.46 16.04
CA PRO A 130 -2.12 -5.98 17.35
C PRO A 130 -1.52 -4.58 17.62
N LEU A 131 -2.26 -3.73 18.33
CA LEU A 131 -1.78 -2.42 18.76
C LEU A 131 -0.67 -2.54 19.84
N LYS A 132 -0.72 -3.61 20.63
CA LYS A 132 0.27 -3.97 21.64
C LYS A 132 0.66 -5.43 21.46
N HIS A 133 1.90 -5.68 21.03
CA HIS A 133 2.38 -7.04 20.92
C HIS A 133 2.55 -7.70 22.29
N VAL A 134 1.99 -8.90 22.44
CA VAL A 134 2.24 -9.80 23.58
C VAL A 134 2.91 -11.07 23.06
N PRO A 135 4.14 -11.40 23.54
CA PRO A 135 4.85 -12.63 23.19
C PRO A 135 3.98 -13.87 23.45
N HIS A 136 4.11 -14.90 22.61
CA HIS A 136 3.23 -16.08 22.65
C HIS A 136 3.27 -16.79 24.01
N ASN A 137 4.44 -16.90 24.62
CA ASN A 137 4.64 -17.49 25.95
C ASN A 137 4.05 -16.67 27.12
N LYS A 138 3.57 -15.44 26.85
CA LYS A 138 2.91 -14.56 27.83
C LYS A 138 1.41 -14.40 27.57
N ARG A 139 0.82 -15.21 26.68
CA ARG A 139 -0.63 -15.19 26.35
C ARG A 139 -1.47 -16.11 27.23
N ASN A 140 -1.05 -16.34 28.47
CA ASN A 140 -1.72 -17.25 29.40
C ASN A 140 -2.96 -16.62 30.07
N ARG A 141 -3.47 -15.51 29.50
CA ARG A 141 -4.66 -14.79 29.94
C ARG A 141 -5.46 -14.31 28.73
N LYS A 142 -6.73 -13.97 28.95
CA LYS A 142 -7.53 -13.25 27.95
C LYS A 142 -6.81 -11.97 27.52
N LEU A 143 -6.65 -11.79 26.21
CA LEU A 143 -6.02 -10.61 25.63
C LEU A 143 -6.96 -9.41 25.75
N LYS A 144 -6.41 -8.22 25.92
CA LYS A 144 -7.17 -6.96 25.79
C LYS A 144 -7.37 -6.67 24.31
N VAL A 145 -8.37 -5.86 23.94
CA VAL A 145 -8.62 -5.44 22.54
C VAL A 145 -7.37 -4.88 21.85
N ALA A 146 -6.52 -4.15 22.58
CA ALA A 146 -5.25 -3.64 22.04
C ALA A 146 -4.22 -4.74 21.74
N GLU A 147 -4.31 -5.89 22.39
CA GLU A 147 -3.40 -7.03 22.29
C GLU A 147 -3.89 -8.10 21.30
N GLU A 148 -5.15 -8.01 20.87
CA GLU A 148 -5.79 -8.88 19.90
C GLU A 148 -5.36 -8.56 18.46
N LYS A 149 -5.46 -9.57 17.58
CA LYS A 149 -5.23 -9.39 16.15
C LYS A 149 -6.21 -8.34 15.60
N GLY A 150 -5.70 -7.37 14.85
CA GLY A 150 -6.50 -6.28 14.29
C GLY A 150 -6.74 -5.11 15.24
N GLY A 151 -6.15 -5.12 16.45
CA GLY A 151 -6.24 -4.01 17.39
C GLY A 151 -5.78 -2.67 16.81
N THR A 152 -4.79 -2.67 15.92
CA THR A 152 -4.32 -1.46 15.21
C THR A 152 -5.39 -0.89 14.29
N LEU A 153 -6.02 -1.73 13.47
CA LEU A 153 -7.10 -1.30 12.58
C LEU A 153 -8.27 -0.75 13.40
N ASN A 154 -8.65 -1.42 14.48
CA ASN A 154 -9.71 -0.93 15.37
C ASN A 154 -9.38 0.45 15.95
N TYR A 155 -8.14 0.67 16.39
CA TYR A 155 -7.69 1.98 16.86
C TYR A 155 -7.84 3.06 15.77
N ILE A 156 -7.37 2.79 14.55
CA ILE A 156 -7.46 3.72 13.42
C ILE A 156 -8.93 4.07 13.12
N LEU A 157 -9.80 3.06 13.02
CA LEU A 157 -11.22 3.27 12.73
C LEU A 157 -11.92 4.08 13.83
N ASN A 158 -11.61 3.82 15.11
CA ASN A 158 -12.18 4.57 16.22
C ASN A 158 -11.67 6.01 16.27
N TYR A 159 -10.39 6.24 15.96
CA TYR A 159 -9.84 7.60 15.87
C TYR A 159 -10.54 8.39 14.76
N LEU A 160 -10.66 7.82 13.55
CA LEU A 160 -11.30 8.47 12.40
C LEU A 160 -12.78 8.79 12.66
N LYS A 161 -13.50 7.88 13.34
CA LYS A 161 -14.88 8.14 13.80
C LYS A 161 -14.93 9.28 14.83
N LYS A 162 -14.01 9.29 15.79
CA LYS A 162 -13.93 10.33 16.84
C LYS A 162 -13.70 11.73 16.26
N ILE A 163 -12.95 11.85 15.18
CA ILE A 163 -12.73 13.13 14.47
C ILE A 163 -13.83 13.44 13.44
N GLY A 164 -14.96 12.72 13.47
CA GLY A 164 -16.19 13.04 12.76
C GLY A 164 -16.31 12.47 11.35
N TYR A 165 -15.61 11.38 11.00
CA TYR A 165 -15.81 10.70 9.72
C TYR A 165 -16.65 9.43 9.85
N LYS A 166 -17.48 9.19 8.83
CA LYS A 166 -18.09 7.91 8.55
C LYS A 166 -17.14 7.14 7.63
N VAL A 167 -16.78 5.92 8.03
CA VAL A 167 -15.67 5.17 7.43
C VAL A 167 -16.14 3.84 6.85
N SER A 168 -15.69 3.56 5.63
CA SER A 168 -15.75 2.27 4.96
C SER A 168 -14.34 1.73 4.78
N PHE A 169 -14.14 0.43 4.98
CA PHE A 169 -12.90 -0.22 4.59
C PHE A 169 -13.18 -1.60 4.03
N ASN A 170 -12.36 -2.04 3.08
CA ASN A 170 -12.43 -3.40 2.55
C ASN A 170 -11.04 -3.86 2.06
N LEU A 171 -10.88 -5.17 1.88
CA LEU A 171 -9.72 -5.78 1.24
C LEU A 171 -9.99 -5.95 -0.26
N TYR A 172 -9.21 -5.29 -1.09
CA TYR A 172 -9.34 -5.33 -2.54
C TYR A 172 -8.15 -6.05 -3.17
N ASN A 173 -8.42 -6.91 -4.15
CA ASN A 173 -7.40 -7.51 -5.01
C ASN A 173 -7.33 -6.72 -6.32
N SER A 174 -6.18 -6.17 -6.67
CA SER A 174 -6.00 -5.39 -7.92
C SER A 174 -6.35 -6.19 -9.19
N ALA A 175 -6.25 -7.52 -9.14
CA ALA A 175 -6.68 -8.38 -10.25
C ALA A 175 -8.17 -8.21 -10.59
N ASN A 176 -9.01 -7.99 -9.57
CA ASN A 176 -10.44 -7.74 -9.75
C ASN A 176 -10.76 -6.38 -10.39
N PHE A 177 -9.74 -5.54 -10.59
CA PHE A 177 -9.84 -4.21 -11.22
C PHE A 177 -8.99 -4.13 -12.49
N GLY A 178 -8.61 -5.27 -13.06
CA GLY A 178 -7.93 -5.35 -14.36
C GLY A 178 -6.41 -5.19 -14.31
N THR A 179 -5.79 -5.15 -13.13
CA THR A 179 -4.32 -5.23 -13.05
C THR A 179 -3.90 -6.70 -13.21
N PRO A 180 -2.92 -7.04 -14.07
CA PRO A 180 -2.44 -8.42 -14.27
C PRO A 180 -1.53 -8.88 -13.11
N GLN A 181 -1.99 -8.69 -11.88
CA GLN A 181 -1.29 -9.01 -10.65
C GLN A 181 -2.30 -9.25 -9.52
N THR A 182 -2.17 -10.39 -8.84
CA THR A 182 -2.83 -10.61 -7.55
C THR A 182 -2.11 -9.81 -6.48
N ARG A 183 -2.72 -8.72 -6.02
CA ARG A 183 -2.18 -7.86 -4.96
C ARG A 183 -3.31 -7.35 -4.11
N GLU A 184 -3.34 -7.84 -2.88
CA GLU A 184 -4.38 -7.46 -1.92
C GLU A 184 -3.96 -6.23 -1.10
N ARG A 185 -4.88 -5.28 -1.01
CA ARG A 185 -4.72 -4.03 -0.26
C ARG A 185 -5.97 -3.69 0.52
N ILE A 186 -5.77 -3.23 1.75
CA ILE A 186 -6.83 -2.60 2.51
C ILE A 186 -6.93 -1.19 2.00
N VAL A 187 -8.14 -0.77 1.67
CA VAL A 187 -8.44 0.64 1.37
C VAL A 187 -9.48 1.10 2.38
N ILE A 188 -9.13 2.12 3.16
CA ILE A 188 -9.99 2.78 4.12
C ILE A 188 -10.38 4.13 3.51
N ILE A 189 -11.67 4.37 3.35
CA ILE A 189 -12.20 5.62 2.81
C ILE A 189 -13.14 6.22 3.85
N GLY A 190 -13.02 7.51 4.11
CA GLY A 190 -13.98 8.21 4.96
C GLY A 190 -14.49 9.49 4.33
N ASN A 191 -15.72 9.83 4.73
CA ASN A 191 -16.41 11.05 4.36
C ASN A 191 -17.12 11.64 5.59
N LYS A 192 -17.35 12.95 5.59
CA LYS A 192 -17.98 13.67 6.72
C LYS A 192 -19.48 13.38 6.86
N ASP A 193 -20.15 13.18 5.74
CA ASP A 193 -21.60 13.22 5.63
C ASP A 193 -22.21 11.81 5.65
N GLU A 194 -21.60 10.84 4.96
CA GLU A 194 -22.12 9.48 4.83
C GLU A 194 -21.05 8.39 4.73
N LYS A 195 -21.48 7.14 4.93
CA LYS A 195 -20.62 5.98 4.72
C LYS A 195 -20.64 5.61 3.24
N LEU A 196 -19.47 5.63 2.61
CA LEU A 196 -19.36 5.37 1.17
C LEU A 196 -19.55 3.89 0.81
N PRO A 197 -20.09 3.58 -0.38
CA PRO A 197 -20.23 2.20 -0.84
C PRO A 197 -18.86 1.54 -1.09
N TYR A 198 -18.85 0.20 -1.09
CA TYR A 198 -17.66 -0.55 -1.48
C TYR A 198 -17.45 -0.51 -3.00
N LEU A 199 -16.19 -0.61 -3.42
CA LEU A 199 -15.84 -0.63 -4.83
C LEU A 199 -16.31 -1.95 -5.46
N SER A 200 -16.99 -1.86 -6.59
CA SER A 200 -17.43 -3.02 -7.35
C SER A 200 -16.31 -3.50 -8.29
N PRO A 201 -16.02 -4.81 -8.32
CA PRO A 201 -15.00 -5.35 -9.21
C PRO A 201 -15.43 -5.21 -10.67
N THR A 202 -14.45 -5.05 -11.56
CA THR A 202 -14.67 -5.07 -13.02
C THR A 202 -14.21 -6.38 -13.66
N HIS A 203 -13.43 -7.17 -12.91
CA HIS A 203 -12.90 -8.45 -13.32
C HIS A 203 -13.05 -9.50 -12.22
N SER A 204 -13.03 -10.77 -12.60
CA SER A 204 -13.04 -11.95 -11.74
C SER A 204 -12.07 -13.01 -12.29
N GLN A 205 -11.71 -14.02 -11.50
CA GLN A 205 -10.62 -14.94 -11.87
C GLN A 205 -10.93 -15.70 -13.16
N TYR A 206 -12.18 -16.12 -13.34
CA TYR A 206 -12.64 -16.91 -14.48
C TYR A 206 -13.78 -16.23 -15.26
N GLY A 207 -14.01 -14.93 -15.04
CA GLY A 207 -15.11 -14.21 -15.69
C GLY A 207 -16.49 -14.51 -15.08
N GLU A 208 -16.52 -14.95 -13.82
CA GLU A 208 -17.75 -15.18 -13.09
C GLU A 208 -18.59 -13.90 -12.95
N PHE A 209 -19.91 -14.06 -12.79
CA PHE A 209 -20.88 -12.97 -12.55
C PHE A 209 -20.99 -11.94 -13.68
N GLY A 210 -20.67 -12.32 -14.93
CA GLY A 210 -20.70 -11.42 -16.08
C GLY A 210 -19.55 -10.40 -16.10
N LEU A 211 -18.54 -10.58 -15.24
CA LEU A 211 -17.35 -9.76 -15.22
C LEU A 211 -16.31 -10.27 -16.22
N LYS A 212 -15.33 -9.42 -16.56
CA LYS A 212 -14.22 -9.85 -17.43
C LYS A 212 -13.29 -10.82 -16.66
N PRO A 213 -12.71 -11.83 -17.31
CA PRO A 213 -11.66 -12.63 -16.68
C PRO A 213 -10.43 -11.75 -16.35
N TRP A 214 -9.66 -12.11 -15.34
CA TRP A 214 -8.44 -11.38 -14.97
C TRP A 214 -7.49 -11.22 -16.16
N ASN A 215 -6.84 -10.06 -16.24
CA ASN A 215 -5.77 -9.83 -17.21
C ASN A 215 -4.55 -10.69 -16.88
N THR A 216 -3.90 -11.21 -17.91
CA THR A 216 -2.77 -12.12 -17.77
C THR A 216 -1.44 -11.39 -17.89
N PHE A 217 -0.34 -12.01 -17.42
CA PHE A 217 1.00 -11.45 -17.64
C PHE A 217 1.31 -11.33 -19.13
N LYS A 218 0.87 -12.29 -19.94
CA LYS A 218 1.02 -12.29 -21.41
C LYS A 218 0.38 -11.06 -22.06
N SER A 219 -0.80 -10.64 -21.62
CA SER A 219 -1.42 -9.41 -22.16
C SER A 219 -0.66 -8.16 -21.73
N ALA A 220 -0.15 -8.14 -20.48
CA ALA A 220 0.61 -7.03 -19.91
C ALA A 220 1.92 -6.74 -20.65
N VAL A 221 2.60 -7.78 -21.13
CA VAL A 221 3.92 -7.70 -21.78
C VAL A 221 3.84 -7.84 -23.31
N LYS A 222 2.64 -7.77 -23.88
CA LYS A 222 2.45 -7.80 -25.32
C LYS A 222 3.24 -6.67 -25.98
N GLY A 223 4.03 -7.00 -27.00
CA GLY A 223 4.88 -6.04 -27.72
C GLY A 223 6.29 -5.85 -27.14
N LEU A 224 6.54 -6.27 -25.88
CA LEU A 224 7.87 -6.17 -25.29
C LEU A 224 8.90 -7.14 -25.92
N HIS A 225 8.48 -8.19 -26.61
CA HIS A 225 9.40 -9.16 -27.23
C HIS A 225 10.21 -8.59 -28.41
N ASN A 226 9.82 -7.44 -28.97
CA ASN A 226 10.43 -6.84 -30.15
C ASN A 226 11.42 -5.71 -29.84
N ILE A 227 11.79 -5.53 -28.57
CA ILE A 227 12.73 -4.49 -28.15
C ILE A 227 13.88 -5.12 -27.36
N ASN A 228 15.07 -4.52 -27.48
CA ASN A 228 16.19 -4.84 -26.61
C ASN A 228 15.90 -4.27 -25.22
N HIS A 229 15.99 -5.13 -24.20
CA HIS A 229 15.77 -4.73 -22.81
C HIS A 229 17.09 -4.47 -22.12
N GLU A 230 17.13 -3.42 -21.30
CA GLU A 230 18.13 -3.35 -20.24
C GLU A 230 17.75 -4.34 -19.14
N HIS A 231 18.64 -5.30 -18.86
CA HIS A 231 18.39 -6.32 -17.86
C HIS A 231 19.68 -6.74 -17.17
N VAL A 232 19.53 -7.27 -15.96
CA VAL A 232 20.62 -7.94 -15.25
C VAL A 232 20.50 -9.44 -15.49
N ASN A 233 21.60 -10.05 -15.91
CA ASN A 233 21.66 -11.49 -16.05
C ASN A 233 21.71 -12.16 -14.68
N PHE A 234 20.90 -13.20 -14.49
CA PHE A 234 21.05 -14.03 -13.30
C PHE A 234 22.38 -14.80 -13.37
N PRO A 235 23.08 -14.95 -12.24
CA PRO A 235 24.28 -15.79 -12.20
C PRO A 235 23.91 -17.25 -12.48
N GLU A 236 24.87 -18.01 -13.03
CA GLU A 236 24.67 -19.42 -13.39
C GLU A 236 24.25 -20.28 -12.18
N SER A 237 24.72 -19.91 -10.99
CA SER A 237 24.31 -20.49 -9.71
C SER A 237 22.79 -20.44 -9.46
N ARG A 238 22.07 -19.47 -10.05
CA ARG A 238 20.60 -19.39 -10.03
C ARG A 238 19.96 -19.96 -11.28
N LEU A 239 20.54 -19.72 -12.46
CA LEU A 239 19.97 -20.17 -13.74
C LEU A 239 19.76 -21.68 -13.79
N LYS A 240 20.67 -22.47 -13.20
CA LYS A 240 20.53 -23.93 -13.12
C LYS A 240 19.22 -24.42 -12.50
N TYR A 241 18.63 -23.63 -11.58
CA TYR A 241 17.33 -23.96 -11.00
C TYR A 241 16.18 -23.50 -11.89
N TYR A 242 16.26 -22.28 -12.45
CA TYR A 242 15.20 -21.77 -13.34
C TYR A 242 14.99 -22.64 -14.58
N ARG A 243 16.06 -23.21 -15.15
CA ARG A 243 15.96 -24.15 -16.29
C ARG A 243 15.17 -25.44 -15.97
N LYS A 244 15.03 -25.79 -14.69
CA LYS A 244 14.28 -26.97 -14.23
C LYS A 244 12.82 -26.68 -13.91
N LEU A 245 12.42 -25.41 -13.95
CA LEU A 245 11.07 -24.97 -13.61
C LEU A 245 10.29 -24.65 -14.87
N LYS A 246 9.03 -25.05 -14.91
CA LYS A 246 8.06 -24.59 -15.91
C LYS A 246 7.43 -23.27 -15.49
N GLU A 247 6.66 -22.65 -16.38
CA GLU A 247 5.88 -21.46 -16.03
C GLU A 247 4.97 -21.71 -14.81
N GLY A 248 4.76 -20.69 -13.98
CA GLY A 248 3.99 -20.80 -12.74
C GLY A 248 4.65 -21.59 -11.60
N GLN A 249 5.73 -22.34 -11.88
CA GLN A 249 6.44 -23.12 -10.87
C GLN A 249 7.41 -22.28 -10.04
N ASN A 250 7.76 -22.78 -8.86
CA ASN A 250 8.74 -22.19 -7.97
C ASN A 250 9.65 -23.27 -7.36
N TRP A 251 10.52 -22.90 -6.42
CA TRP A 251 11.45 -23.82 -5.77
C TRP A 251 10.82 -25.14 -5.27
N ARG A 252 9.54 -25.15 -4.86
CA ARG A 252 8.84 -26.36 -4.38
C ARG A 252 8.70 -27.45 -5.44
N ASN A 253 8.82 -27.09 -6.72
CA ASN A 253 8.75 -28.02 -7.84
C ASN A 253 10.11 -28.67 -8.16
N LEU A 254 11.18 -28.29 -7.47
CA LEU A 254 12.49 -28.94 -7.59
C LEU A 254 12.55 -30.23 -6.76
N SER A 255 13.52 -31.10 -7.02
CA SER A 255 13.79 -32.25 -6.15
C SER A 255 14.23 -31.81 -4.75
N LEU A 256 13.94 -32.59 -3.71
CA LEU A 256 14.24 -32.23 -2.31
C LEU A 256 15.71 -31.83 -2.09
N LYS A 257 16.65 -32.53 -2.76
CA LYS A 257 18.08 -32.19 -2.75
C LYS A 257 18.32 -30.76 -3.26
N LEU A 258 17.74 -30.42 -4.41
CA LEU A 258 17.88 -29.10 -5.02
C LEU A 258 17.15 -28.01 -4.23
N GLN A 259 16.04 -28.34 -3.56
CA GLN A 259 15.34 -27.38 -2.70
C GLN A 259 16.23 -26.95 -1.52
N LYS A 260 16.88 -27.91 -0.84
CA LYS A 260 17.79 -27.64 0.27
C LYS A 260 19.02 -26.84 -0.19
N GLU A 261 19.57 -27.19 -1.35
CA GLU A 261 20.70 -26.47 -1.94
C GLU A 261 20.33 -25.03 -2.32
N ALA A 262 19.20 -24.85 -3.02
CA ALA A 262 18.75 -23.54 -3.53
C ALA A 262 18.37 -22.55 -2.43
N LEU A 263 17.75 -23.03 -1.33
CA LEU A 263 17.29 -22.19 -0.23
C LEU A 263 18.29 -22.12 0.94
N GLY A 264 19.25 -23.04 1.01
CA GLY A 264 20.19 -23.14 2.13
C GLY A 264 19.49 -23.15 3.49
N LYS A 265 19.97 -22.32 4.43
CA LYS A 265 19.37 -22.16 5.77
C LYS A 265 17.89 -21.76 5.71
N SER A 266 17.50 -20.98 4.70
CA SER A 266 16.11 -20.56 4.54
C SER A 266 15.18 -21.73 4.27
N PHE A 267 15.63 -22.91 3.83
CA PHE A 267 14.78 -24.09 3.66
C PHE A 267 14.06 -24.45 4.97
N TYR A 268 14.77 -24.39 6.10
CA TYR A 268 14.33 -24.86 7.41
C TYR A 268 13.54 -23.82 8.22
N LEU A 269 13.49 -22.56 7.78
CA LEU A 269 12.77 -21.49 8.47
C LEU A 269 11.25 -21.56 8.22
N GLY A 270 10.44 -21.04 9.13
CA GLY A 270 9.02 -20.78 8.86
C GLY A 270 8.80 -19.63 7.86
N GLY A 271 7.56 -19.43 7.42
CA GLY A 271 7.16 -18.27 6.60
C GLY A 271 6.94 -18.55 5.10
N GLY A 272 6.28 -17.61 4.42
CA GLY A 272 5.95 -17.72 3.00
C GLY A 272 7.17 -17.52 2.10
N LYS A 273 7.60 -18.59 1.41
CA LYS A 273 8.76 -18.56 0.49
C LYS A 273 8.36 -18.77 -0.98
N THR A 274 7.09 -18.60 -1.32
CA THR A 274 6.57 -18.88 -2.68
C THR A 274 7.15 -17.96 -3.75
N GLY A 275 7.78 -16.84 -3.37
CA GLY A 275 8.47 -15.94 -4.30
C GLY A 275 9.88 -16.39 -4.72
N PHE A 276 10.48 -17.38 -4.03
CA PHE A 276 11.83 -17.82 -4.36
C PHE A 276 11.85 -18.68 -5.62
N LEU A 277 12.81 -18.41 -6.51
CA LEU A 277 13.00 -19.11 -7.77
C LEU A 277 11.68 -19.30 -8.53
N ARG A 278 10.83 -18.27 -8.55
CA ARG A 278 9.52 -18.35 -9.20
C ARG A 278 9.65 -17.99 -10.67
N ARG A 279 9.20 -18.87 -11.56
CA ARG A 279 8.89 -18.50 -12.95
C ARG A 279 7.45 -18.01 -13.00
N LEU A 280 7.24 -16.84 -13.59
CA LEU A 280 5.90 -16.31 -13.79
C LEU A 280 5.11 -17.23 -14.73
N ALA A 281 3.81 -17.37 -14.47
CA ALA A 281 2.89 -17.96 -15.43
C ALA A 281 2.55 -16.91 -16.48
N TRP A 282 2.46 -17.29 -17.75
CA TRP A 282 2.07 -16.36 -18.80
C TRP A 282 0.58 -16.04 -18.74
N ASN A 283 -0.25 -17.05 -18.42
CA ASN A 283 -1.71 -16.96 -18.33
C ASN A 283 -2.19 -16.93 -16.88
#